data_AF-A0AAU9UT58-F1
#
_entry.id   AF-A0AAU9UT58-F1
#
_cell.length_a   1.000
_cell.length_b   1.000
_cell.length_c   1.000
_cell.angle_alpha   90.00
_cell.angle_beta   90.00
_cell.angle_gamma   90.00
#
_symmetry.space_group_name_H-M   'P 1'
#
loop_
_entity.id
_entity.type
_entity.pdbx_description
1 polymer ?
#
loop_
_entity_poly.entity_id
_entity_poly.type
_entity_poly.pdbx_seq_one_letter_code
_entity_poly.pdbx_strand_id
1 'polypeptide(L)'
;MHSHASEVKDGWGVVNYDLTPSECKQIHRDQTATILGHRITRLKKNSSMTTTVTLSISVKYDETCQGGELNLGISHWSGVLGIGKITIKMTDNTGIYRVADNRVVSKSGLSCKFTDGDAYDRLIIWDVKTEDRCSRTSYLDFYRGAATNVTVKSNSDGRDEYTMYSIKDGKF
;
A
#
# COMPACT_ATOMS: atom_id res chain seq x y z
N MET A 1 -24.21 -30.59 -36.57
CA MET A 1 -24.46 -29.65 -35.45
C MET A 1 -23.90 -28.30 -35.84
N HIS A 2 -24.76 -27.32 -36.11
CA HIS A 2 -24.32 -25.94 -36.34
C HIS A 2 -24.44 -25.19 -35.03
N SER A 3 -23.31 -25.02 -34.34
CA SER A 3 -23.20 -24.14 -33.18
C SER A 3 -23.13 -22.71 -33.69
N HIS A 4 -24.25 -22.00 -33.69
CA HIS A 4 -24.24 -20.55 -33.88
C HIS A 4 -24.11 -19.90 -32.51
N ALA A 5 -22.96 -19.28 -32.26
CA ALA A 5 -22.83 -18.30 -31.19
C ALA A 5 -23.21 -16.94 -31.78
N SER A 6 -24.21 -16.29 -31.19
CA SER A 6 -24.59 -14.93 -31.56
C SER A 6 -24.26 -14.01 -30.40
N GLU A 7 -23.58 -12.92 -30.71
CA GLU A 7 -23.33 -11.86 -29.73
C GLU A 7 -24.67 -11.21 -29.36
N VAL A 8 -24.91 -11.04 -28.06
CA VAL A 8 -26.10 -10.34 -27.60
C VAL A 8 -25.94 -8.85 -27.85
N LYS A 9 -27.05 -8.18 -28.19
CA LYS A 9 -27.06 -6.72 -28.36
C LYS A 9 -26.52 -6.05 -27.09
N ASP A 10 -25.59 -5.12 -27.26
CA ASP A 10 -24.89 -4.42 -26.18
C ASP A 10 -24.19 -5.37 -25.18
N GLY A 11 -23.72 -6.53 -25.65
CA GLY A 11 -23.14 -7.61 -24.83
C GLY A 11 -21.77 -7.35 -24.21
N TRP A 12 -21.30 -6.11 -24.22
CA TRP A 12 -20.04 -5.71 -23.60
C TRP A 12 -20.28 -4.57 -22.62
N GLY A 13 -19.47 -4.52 -21.56
CA GLY A 13 -19.57 -3.48 -20.55
C GLY A 13 -18.32 -3.43 -19.67
N VAL A 14 -18.10 -2.29 -19.04
CA VAL A 14 -17.06 -2.09 -18.05
C VAL A 14 -17.72 -1.50 -16.81
N VAL A 15 -17.48 -2.14 -15.67
CA VAL A 15 -18.02 -1.71 -14.38
C VAL A 15 -16.87 -1.61 -13.40
N ASN A 16 -16.84 -0.54 -12.61
CA ASN A 16 -15.94 -0.44 -11.47
C ASN A 16 -16.53 -1.25 -10.33
N TYR A 17 -15.71 -2.12 -9.74
CA TYR A 17 -16.08 -2.83 -8.53
C TYR A 17 -15.64 -2.00 -7.32
N ASP A 18 -16.60 -1.42 -6.63
CA ASP A 18 -16.33 -0.59 -5.46
C ASP A 18 -15.89 -1.48 -4.29
N LEU A 19 -14.70 -1.21 -3.75
CA LEU A 19 -14.15 -1.89 -2.58
C LEU A 19 -14.38 -1.04 -1.34
N THR A 20 -14.77 -1.69 -0.24
CA THR A 20 -14.75 -1.06 1.08
C THR A 20 -13.30 -0.83 1.54
N PRO A 21 -13.07 0.10 2.48
CA PRO A 21 -11.74 0.32 3.05
C PRO A 21 -11.11 -0.93 3.68
N SER A 22 -11.91 -1.74 4.38
CA SER A 22 -11.47 -3.01 4.96
C SER A 22 -11.04 -4.03 3.90
N GLU A 23 -11.78 -4.14 2.80
CA GLU A 23 -11.42 -5.04 1.70
C GLU A 23 -10.15 -4.58 1.01
N CYS A 24 -10.03 -3.27 0.73
CA CYS A 24 -8.81 -2.70 0.18
C CYS A 24 -7.59 -3.00 1.06
N LYS A 25 -7.72 -2.83 2.38
CA LYS A 25 -6.68 -3.16 3.36
C LYS A 25 -6.31 -4.63 3.32
N GLN A 26 -7.30 -5.50 3.34
CA GLN A 26 -7.09 -6.93 3.32
C GLN A 26 -6.39 -7.37 2.02
N ILE A 27 -6.80 -6.83 0.86
CA ILE A 27 -6.16 -7.09 -0.43
C ILE A 27 -4.71 -6.64 -0.42
N HIS A 28 -4.40 -5.46 0.15
CA HIS A 28 -3.03 -4.97 0.27
C HIS A 28 -2.15 -5.83 1.20
N ARG A 29 -2.74 -6.41 2.25
CA ARG A 29 -2.06 -7.28 3.21
C ARG A 29 -1.83 -8.69 2.65
N ASP A 30 -2.90 -9.30 2.15
CA ASP A 30 -2.94 -10.72 1.76
C ASP A 30 -2.53 -10.92 0.29
N GLN A 31 -2.36 -9.83 -0.47
CA GLN A 31 -2.03 -9.84 -1.90
C GLN A 31 -3.00 -10.72 -2.72
N THR A 32 -4.24 -10.75 -2.26
CA THR A 32 -5.30 -11.61 -2.78
C THR A 32 -6.63 -10.85 -2.72
N ALA A 33 -7.43 -10.95 -3.78
CA ALA A 33 -8.77 -10.38 -3.85
C ALA A 33 -9.80 -11.46 -4.19
N THR A 34 -11.04 -11.29 -3.71
CA THR A 34 -12.18 -12.10 -4.17
C THR A 34 -13.17 -11.15 -4.80
N ILE A 35 -13.34 -11.23 -6.12
CA ILE A 35 -14.22 -10.34 -6.89
C ILE A 35 -15.20 -11.21 -7.66
N LEU A 36 -16.51 -10.99 -7.49
CA LEU A 36 -17.56 -11.77 -8.13
C LEU A 36 -17.41 -13.30 -7.88
N GLY A 37 -17.00 -13.68 -6.67
CA GLY A 37 -16.77 -15.09 -6.29
C GLY A 37 -15.45 -15.68 -6.81
N HIS A 38 -14.69 -14.95 -7.62
CA HIS A 38 -13.40 -15.40 -8.16
C HIS A 38 -12.25 -14.93 -7.28
N ARG A 39 -11.46 -15.88 -6.76
CA ARG A 39 -10.26 -15.61 -5.96
C ARG A 39 -9.05 -15.36 -6.87
N ILE A 40 -8.45 -14.18 -6.73
CA ILE A 40 -7.33 -13.68 -7.52
C ILE A 40 -6.13 -13.50 -6.59
N THR A 41 -5.10 -14.31 -6.77
CA THR A 41 -3.91 -14.35 -5.88
C THR A 41 -2.67 -13.74 -6.54
N ARG A 42 -1.60 -13.55 -5.76
CA ARG A 42 -0.28 -13.07 -6.22
C ARG A 42 -0.32 -11.66 -6.78
N LEU A 43 -1.18 -10.81 -6.21
CA LEU A 43 -1.24 -9.40 -6.58
C LEU A 43 0.04 -8.71 -6.11
N LYS A 44 0.74 -8.05 -7.05
CA LYS A 44 1.98 -7.33 -6.76
C LYS A 44 1.68 -5.86 -6.51
N LYS A 45 2.28 -5.30 -5.45
CA LYS A 45 2.25 -3.86 -5.20
C LYS A 45 2.87 -3.10 -6.39
N ASN A 46 2.35 -1.91 -6.69
CA ASN A 46 2.75 -1.08 -7.84
C ASN A 46 2.65 -1.81 -9.20
N SER A 47 1.65 -2.68 -9.35
CA SER A 47 1.45 -3.47 -10.55
C SER A 47 -0.03 -3.60 -10.89
N SER A 48 -0.30 -4.00 -12.14
CA SER A 48 -1.62 -4.33 -12.62
C SER A 48 -1.66 -5.80 -12.99
N MET A 49 -2.71 -6.49 -12.57
CA MET A 49 -2.97 -7.88 -12.91
C MET A 49 -4.33 -7.99 -13.57
N THR A 50 -4.40 -8.66 -14.71
CA THR A 50 -5.65 -8.95 -15.42
C THR A 50 -5.86 -10.44 -15.46
N THR A 51 -7.06 -10.89 -15.09
CA THR A 51 -7.49 -12.29 -15.20
C THR A 51 -8.79 -12.38 -15.98
N THR A 52 -8.94 -13.44 -16.77
CA THR A 52 -10.19 -13.76 -17.45
C THR A 52 -11.02 -14.68 -16.56
N VAL A 53 -12.31 -14.39 -16.43
CA VAL A 53 -13.24 -15.17 -15.61
C VAL A 53 -14.53 -15.46 -16.36
N THR A 54 -15.16 -16.57 -16.02
CA THR A 54 -16.54 -16.85 -16.44
C THR A 54 -17.49 -16.18 -15.45
N LEU A 55 -18.33 -15.27 -15.94
CA LEU A 55 -19.26 -14.49 -15.14
C LEU A 55 -20.63 -15.15 -15.04
N SER A 56 -21.06 -15.86 -16.08
CA SER A 56 -22.37 -16.51 -16.10
C SER A 56 -22.37 -17.75 -16.99
N ILE A 57 -22.76 -18.88 -16.40
CA ILE A 57 -23.04 -20.16 -17.04
C ILE A 57 -23.91 -20.98 -16.09
N SER A 58 -24.84 -21.77 -16.61
CA SER A 58 -25.59 -22.76 -15.84
C SER A 58 -25.22 -24.15 -16.33
N VAL A 59 -24.81 -25.02 -15.41
CA VAL A 59 -24.54 -26.44 -15.69
C VAL A 59 -25.64 -27.23 -15.00
N LYS A 60 -26.45 -27.94 -15.79
CA LYS A 60 -27.51 -28.80 -15.28
C LYS A 60 -26.92 -30.15 -14.84
N TYR A 61 -27.67 -30.85 -13.98
CA TYR A 61 -27.31 -32.20 -13.50
C TYR A 61 -27.21 -33.24 -14.62
N ASP A 62 -27.84 -32.99 -15.77
CA ASP A 62 -27.74 -33.82 -16.97
C ASP A 62 -26.49 -33.51 -17.81
N GLU A 63 -25.51 -32.80 -17.22
CA GLU A 63 -24.25 -32.37 -17.85
C GLU A 63 -24.45 -31.42 -19.05
N THR A 64 -25.67 -30.90 -19.26
CA THR A 64 -25.92 -29.89 -20.29
C THR A 64 -25.55 -28.49 -19.78
N CYS A 65 -24.76 -27.77 -20.59
CA CYS A 65 -24.45 -26.36 -20.35
C CYS A 65 -25.52 -25.48 -20.99
N GLN A 66 -26.09 -24.57 -20.21
CA GLN A 66 -27.01 -23.54 -20.69
C GLN A 66 -26.47 -22.15 -20.32
N GLY A 67 -26.83 -21.15 -21.12
CA GLY A 67 -26.55 -19.77 -20.77
C GLY A 67 -27.22 -19.41 -19.44
N GLY A 68 -26.50 -18.67 -18.60
CA GLY A 68 -27.00 -18.22 -17.31
C GLY A 68 -27.61 -16.83 -17.38
N GLU A 69 -27.87 -16.26 -16.21
CA GLU A 69 -28.19 -14.84 -16.07
C GLU A 69 -26.93 -14.05 -15.72
N LEU A 70 -26.73 -12.91 -16.37
CA LEU A 70 -25.65 -11.99 -16.09
C LEU A 70 -26.24 -10.62 -15.78
N ASN A 71 -25.87 -10.06 -14.64
CA ASN A 71 -26.24 -8.71 -14.24
C ASN A 71 -24.96 -7.89 -13.99
N LEU A 72 -24.78 -6.83 -14.78
CA LEU A 72 -23.67 -5.88 -14.65
C LEU A 72 -24.24 -4.48 -14.45
N GLY A 73 -24.71 -4.21 -13.23
CA GLY A 73 -25.22 -2.89 -12.83
C GLY A 73 -26.52 -2.53 -13.54
N ILE A 74 -26.43 -1.71 -14.58
CA ILE A 74 -27.59 -1.23 -15.35
C ILE A 74 -28.07 -2.21 -16.43
N SER A 75 -27.28 -3.23 -16.75
CA SER A 75 -27.57 -4.17 -17.82
C SER A 75 -27.77 -5.59 -17.30
N HIS A 76 -28.79 -6.25 -17.84
CA HIS A 76 -29.15 -7.62 -17.49
C HIS A 76 -29.35 -8.43 -18.78
N TRP A 77 -28.74 -9.61 -18.82
CA TRP A 77 -28.87 -10.57 -19.92
C TRP A 77 -29.23 -11.93 -19.37
N SER A 78 -30.10 -12.66 -20.08
CA SER A 78 -30.50 -14.02 -19.74
C SER A 78 -30.16 -14.98 -20.88
N GLY A 79 -29.88 -16.24 -20.55
CA GLY A 79 -29.51 -17.26 -21.53
C GLY A 79 -28.15 -17.01 -22.18
N VAL A 80 -27.22 -16.33 -21.49
CA VAL A 80 -25.91 -15.95 -22.05
C VAL A 80 -24.75 -16.71 -21.41
N LEU A 81 -23.68 -16.91 -22.18
CA LEU A 81 -22.37 -17.25 -21.65
C LEU A 81 -21.59 -15.95 -21.44
N GLY A 82 -21.44 -15.54 -20.17
CA GLY A 82 -20.70 -14.33 -19.81
C GLY A 82 -19.22 -14.63 -19.57
N ILE A 83 -18.33 -14.00 -20.34
CA ILE A 83 -16.88 -14.02 -20.07
C ILE A 83 -16.43 -12.58 -19.83
N GLY A 84 -15.66 -12.37 -18.76
CA GLY A 84 -15.17 -11.07 -18.35
C GLY A 84 -13.68 -11.04 -18.12
N LYS A 85 -13.11 -9.83 -18.09
CA LYS A 85 -11.75 -9.58 -17.61
C LYS A 85 -11.81 -8.74 -16.35
N ILE A 86 -11.26 -9.25 -15.26
CA ILE A 86 -11.07 -8.51 -14.03
C ILE A 86 -9.65 -7.94 -14.05
N THR A 87 -9.52 -6.62 -13.95
CA THR A 87 -8.22 -5.94 -13.84
C THR A 87 -8.10 -5.28 -12.47
N ILE A 88 -7.08 -5.68 -11.71
CA ILE A 88 -6.77 -5.12 -10.40
C ILE A 88 -5.45 -4.36 -10.51
N LYS A 89 -5.46 -3.09 -10.11
CA LYS A 89 -4.27 -2.25 -10.03
C LYS A 89 -3.96 -1.93 -8.57
N MET A 90 -2.85 -2.44 -8.07
CA MET A 90 -2.34 -2.10 -6.74
C MET A 90 -1.32 -0.96 -6.86
N THR A 91 -1.49 0.08 -6.05
CA THR A 91 -0.57 1.22 -6.03
C THR A 91 -0.24 1.56 -4.58
N ASP A 92 1.06 1.59 -4.25
CA ASP A 92 1.53 2.18 -3.01
C ASP A 92 1.82 3.66 -3.26
N ASN A 93 1.45 4.50 -2.31
CA ASN A 93 1.79 5.92 -2.34
C ASN A 93 2.54 6.29 -1.06
N THR A 94 3.50 7.20 -1.19
CA THR A 94 4.17 7.84 -0.05
C THR A 94 3.46 9.13 0.32
N GLY A 95 3.31 9.37 1.63
CA GLY A 95 2.78 10.60 2.20
C GLY A 95 3.80 11.26 3.12
N ILE A 96 3.58 12.53 3.44
CA ILE A 96 4.41 13.28 4.38
C ILE A 96 3.80 13.14 5.77
N TYR A 97 4.58 12.65 6.73
CA TYR A 97 4.21 12.72 8.14
C TYR A 97 4.72 14.03 8.75
N ARG A 98 3.79 14.88 9.19
CA ARG A 98 4.07 16.15 9.85
C ARG A 98 4.04 15.94 11.37
N VAL A 99 5.23 15.96 11.97
CA VAL A 99 5.43 15.78 13.41
C VAL A 99 4.76 16.89 14.23
N ALA A 100 4.78 18.12 13.73
CA ALA A 100 4.32 19.31 14.46
C ALA A 100 2.87 19.21 14.96
N ASP A 101 2.00 18.54 14.22
CA ASP A 101 0.58 18.38 14.55
C ASP A 101 0.11 16.94 14.42
N ASN A 102 1.04 16.00 14.34
CA ASN A 102 0.78 14.56 14.26
C ASN A 102 -0.19 14.21 13.12
N ARG A 103 0.11 14.63 11.89
CA ARG A 103 -0.75 14.40 10.70
C ARG A 103 0.01 13.75 9.54
N VAL A 104 -0.69 12.92 8.78
CA VAL A 104 -0.24 12.39 7.49
C VAL A 104 -0.89 13.18 6.37
N VAL A 105 -0.08 13.67 5.44
CA VAL A 105 -0.52 14.36 4.22
C VAL A 105 -0.23 13.44 3.03
N SER A 106 -1.29 12.98 2.36
CA SER A 106 -1.15 12.17 1.15
C SER A 106 -0.67 13.02 -0.03
N LYS A 107 -0.21 12.36 -1.11
CA LYS A 107 0.11 13.02 -2.38
C LYS A 107 -1.09 13.76 -3.01
N SER A 108 -2.31 13.36 -2.68
CA SER A 108 -3.54 14.05 -3.11
C SER A 108 -3.89 15.27 -2.27
N GLY A 109 -3.09 15.60 -1.25
CA GLY A 109 -3.31 16.73 -0.34
C GLY A 109 -4.30 16.44 0.79
N LEU A 110 -4.80 15.21 0.91
CA LEU A 110 -5.63 14.80 2.05
C LEU A 110 -4.77 14.76 3.31
N SER A 111 -5.23 15.42 4.37
CA SER A 111 -4.51 15.48 5.65
C SER A 111 -5.32 14.79 6.75
N CYS A 112 -4.81 13.68 7.26
CA CYS A 112 -5.42 12.89 8.33
C CYS A 112 -4.59 12.97 9.61
N LYS A 113 -5.22 12.85 10.79
CA LYS A 113 -4.47 12.68 12.05
C LYS A 113 -3.77 11.32 12.03
N PHE A 114 -2.49 11.30 12.37
CA PHE A 114 -1.73 10.08 12.52
C PHE A 114 -2.23 9.33 13.76
N THR A 115 -2.75 8.14 13.54
CA THR A 115 -3.28 7.22 14.55
C THR A 115 -2.64 5.86 14.30
N ASP A 116 -2.49 5.06 15.35
CA ASP A 116 -2.05 3.68 15.22
C ASP A 116 -3.12 2.88 14.46
N GLY A 117 -2.86 2.63 13.17
CA GLY A 117 -3.66 1.72 12.37
C GLY A 117 -4.92 2.31 11.73
N ASP A 118 -4.73 3.20 10.76
CA ASP A 118 -5.73 3.66 9.79
C ASP A 118 -6.59 4.85 10.25
N ALA A 119 -6.51 5.98 9.54
CA ALA A 119 -7.58 6.97 9.61
C ALA A 119 -8.70 6.58 8.63
N TYR A 120 -9.91 6.53 9.17
CA TYR A 120 -11.15 6.14 8.49
C TYR A 120 -11.68 7.13 7.44
N ASP A 121 -10.91 8.15 7.06
CA ASP A 121 -11.33 9.11 6.05
C ASP A 121 -10.60 8.83 4.74
N ARG A 122 -11.20 7.93 3.94
CA ARG A 122 -10.89 7.62 2.53
C ARG A 122 -9.64 6.78 2.32
N LEU A 123 -9.81 5.45 2.37
CA LEU A 123 -9.03 4.42 1.62
C LEU A 123 -7.50 4.50 1.68
N ILE A 124 -6.91 5.26 2.61
CA ILE A 124 -5.45 5.46 2.70
C ILE A 124 -4.98 4.76 3.97
N ILE A 125 -4.15 3.74 3.76
CA ILE A 125 -3.49 2.98 4.82
C ILE A 125 -2.01 3.33 4.74
N TRP A 126 -1.37 3.54 5.88
CA TRP A 126 0.06 3.84 5.96
C TRP A 126 0.75 2.88 6.92
N ASP A 127 1.91 2.38 6.50
CA ASP A 127 2.90 1.79 7.39
C ASP A 127 4.02 2.80 7.58
N VAL A 128 4.41 3.07 8.84
CA VAL A 128 5.56 3.91 9.12
C VAL A 128 6.83 3.14 8.76
N LYS A 129 7.49 3.56 7.68
CA LYS A 129 8.88 3.19 7.45
C LYS A 129 9.76 4.26 8.07
N THR A 130 10.38 3.94 9.19
CA THR A 130 11.48 4.76 9.72
C THR A 130 12.65 4.65 8.75
N GLU A 131 12.89 5.66 7.92
CA GLU A 131 14.21 5.82 7.33
C GLU A 131 15.15 6.30 8.45
N ASP A 132 15.84 5.36 9.09
CA ASP A 132 16.87 5.60 10.12
C ASP A 132 18.12 6.23 9.52
N ARG A 133 18.00 7.39 8.86
CA ARG A 133 19.16 8.10 8.31
C ARG A 133 19.34 9.52 8.82
N CYS A 134 18.34 10.09 9.49
CA CYS A 134 18.44 11.41 10.10
C CYS A 134 17.59 11.49 11.38
N SER A 135 17.94 10.74 12.43
CA SER A 135 17.35 11.01 13.74
C SER A 135 18.09 12.18 14.40
N ARG A 136 17.34 13.15 14.92
CA ARG A 136 17.89 14.26 15.73
C ARG A 136 18.53 13.77 17.04
N THR A 137 18.32 12.51 17.41
CA THR A 137 18.92 11.84 18.58
C THR A 137 19.96 10.79 18.21
N SER A 138 20.19 10.50 16.93
CA SER A 138 21.30 9.66 16.52
C SER A 138 22.57 10.50 16.45
N TYR A 139 23.38 10.45 17.50
CA TYR A 139 24.76 10.89 17.45
C TYR A 139 25.64 9.72 17.00
N LEU A 140 26.67 10.02 16.20
CA LEU A 140 27.72 9.07 15.91
C LEU A 140 28.66 9.07 17.14
N ASP A 141 28.77 7.95 17.85
CA ASP A 141 29.80 7.76 18.87
C ASP A 141 31.18 7.73 18.18
N PHE A 142 31.83 8.88 18.02
CA PHE A 142 33.15 8.98 17.39
C PHE A 142 34.24 8.29 18.21
N TYR A 143 34.03 8.13 19.52
CA TYR A 143 34.91 7.41 20.43
C TYR A 143 34.16 6.97 21.68
N ARG A 144 34.32 5.70 22.09
CA ARG A 144 33.82 5.15 23.35
C ARG A 144 34.97 4.50 24.11
N GLY A 145 35.59 5.25 25.01
CA GLY A 145 36.74 4.81 25.80
C GLY A 145 37.16 5.86 26.84
N ALA A 146 38.21 5.58 27.60
CA ALA A 146 38.73 6.51 28.60
C ALA A 146 39.40 7.71 27.91
N ALA A 147 38.99 8.92 28.26
CA ALA A 147 39.62 10.16 27.81
C ALA A 147 40.08 10.98 29.02
N THR A 148 41.19 11.69 28.87
CA THR A 148 41.74 12.55 29.92
C THR A 148 41.26 13.97 29.70
N ASN A 149 40.71 14.61 30.75
CA ASN A 149 40.35 16.03 30.70
C ASN A 149 41.62 16.89 30.73
N VAL A 150 41.68 17.87 29.84
CA VAL A 150 42.76 18.86 29.76
C VAL A 150 42.13 20.23 29.82
N THR A 151 42.41 20.95 30.90
CA THR A 151 41.94 22.32 31.08
C THR A 151 42.98 23.26 30.48
N VAL A 152 42.61 23.98 29.42
CA VAL A 152 43.48 24.95 28.77
C VAL A 152 43.06 26.35 29.21
N LYS A 153 43.99 27.07 29.83
CA LYS A 153 43.81 28.48 30.20
C LYS A 153 44.39 29.33 29.09
N SER A 154 43.56 30.17 28.47
CA SER A 154 44.02 31.15 27.48
C SER A 154 44.78 32.29 28.17
N ASN A 155 45.95 32.65 27.63
CA ASN A 155 46.82 33.69 28.20
C ASN A 155 46.35 35.13 27.94
N SER A 156 45.22 35.32 27.25
CA SER A 156 44.60 36.63 27.04
C SER A 156 43.46 36.80 28.05
N ASP A 157 43.75 37.52 29.14
CA ASP A 157 42.77 38.06 30.11
C ASP A 157 42.00 37.08 31.01
N GLY A 158 42.45 35.82 31.14
CA GLY A 158 42.10 34.93 32.27
C GLY A 158 40.62 34.58 32.42
N ARG A 159 39.77 34.87 31.42
CA ARG A 159 38.32 34.62 31.49
C ARG A 159 37.85 33.39 30.72
N ASP A 160 38.71 32.81 29.91
CA ASP A 160 38.33 31.70 29.06
C ASP A 160 39.08 30.42 29.47
N GLU A 161 38.39 29.60 30.26
CA GLU A 161 38.81 28.26 30.63
C GLU A 161 38.05 27.26 29.75
N TYR A 162 38.77 26.60 28.83
CA TYR A 162 38.16 25.57 27.99
C TYR A 162 38.56 24.19 28.51
N THR A 163 37.56 23.33 28.72
CA THR A 163 37.78 21.90 28.99
C THR A 163 37.85 21.16 27.66
N MET A 164 39.01 20.58 27.36
CA MET A 164 39.21 19.69 26.21
C MET A 164 39.35 18.25 26.69
N TYR A 165 38.94 17.27 25.89
CA TYR A 165 39.16 15.85 26.19
C TYR A 165 40.21 15.30 25.21
N SER A 166 41.32 14.78 25.76
CA SER A 166 42.42 14.21 24.98
C SER A 166 42.40 12.68 25.07
N ILE A 167 42.48 12.03 23.92
CA ILE A 167 42.61 10.57 23.77
C ILE A 167 44.08 10.30 23.43
N LYS A 168 44.96 10.36 24.43
CA LYS A 168 46.42 10.32 24.19
C LYS A 168 46.97 8.91 23.95
N ASP A 169 46.21 7.87 24.33
CA ASP A 169 46.64 6.45 24.24
C ASP A 169 45.56 5.51 23.63
N GLY A 170 44.58 6.06 22.92
CA GLY A 170 43.58 5.24 22.22
C GLY A 170 44.21 4.50 21.05
N LYS A 171 44.46 3.20 21.17
CA LYS A 171 44.74 2.34 20.02
C LYS A 171 43.48 2.35 19.13
N PHE A 172 43.62 2.90 17.92
CA PHE A 172 42.62 2.80 16.86
C PHE A 172 42.46 1.35 16.41
#